data_AF-A0A496RPP5-F1
#
_entry.id   AF-A0A496RPP5-F1
#
_cell.length_a   1.000
_cell.length_b   1.000
_cell.length_c   1.000
_cell.angle_alpha   90.00
_cell.angle_beta   90.00
_cell.angle_gamma   90.00
#
_symmetry.space_group_name_H-M   'P 1'
#
loop_
_entity.id
_entity.type
_entity.pdbx_description
1 polymer ?
#
loop_
_entity_poly.entity_id
_entity_poly.type
_entity_poly.pdbx_seq_one_letter_code
_entity_poly.pdbx_strand_id
1 'polypeptide(L)'
;MNRKGFTLVELLMVVIIIGILATIAVPNYYKAVERAKAAKAKASLDLMRKAEISYRALNDTFTDNSGDELDSVDFSTAAVIGVSTDWTYTFGNVAATTVDVVATRQTGQYANESITIDQDGIITYSDPTILEWQ
;
A
#
# COMPACT_ATOMS: atom_id res chain seq x y z
N MET A 1 55.54 -1.04 -21.14
CA MET A 1 54.07 -1.03 -21.03
C MET A 1 53.68 0.03 -20.01
N ASN A 2 53.25 1.23 -20.43
CA ASN A 2 52.84 2.29 -19.49
C ASN A 2 51.42 2.00 -18.98
N ARG A 3 51.32 1.51 -17.75
CA ARG A 3 50.04 1.40 -17.03
C ARG A 3 49.69 2.81 -16.54
N LYS A 4 48.76 3.48 -17.21
CA LYS A 4 48.11 4.69 -16.68
C LYS A 4 47.24 4.26 -15.49
N GLY A 5 47.65 4.63 -14.28
CA GLY A 5 46.83 4.47 -13.07
C GLY A 5 45.81 5.61 -12.97
N PHE A 6 44.66 5.32 -12.35
CA PHE A 6 43.67 6.33 -11.96
C PHE A 6 44.31 7.36 -11.03
N THR A 7 44.01 8.66 -11.23
CA THR A 7 44.46 9.67 -10.27
C THR A 7 43.54 9.68 -9.04
N LEU A 8 44.11 9.94 -7.87
CA LEU A 8 43.32 10.09 -6.63
C LEU A 8 42.33 11.26 -6.72
N VAL A 9 42.68 12.29 -7.50
CA VAL A 9 41.82 13.46 -7.73
C VAL A 9 40.60 13.09 -8.58
N GLU A 10 40.76 12.24 -9.60
CA GLU A 10 39.63 11.74 -10.40
C GLU A 10 38.64 10.97 -9.52
N LEU A 11 39.14 10.11 -8.63
CA LEU A 11 38.25 9.37 -7.74
C LEU A 11 37.58 10.29 -6.70
N LEU A 12 38.28 11.29 -6.19
CA LEU A 12 37.74 12.26 -5.23
C LEU A 12 36.58 13.07 -5.81
N MET A 13 36.74 13.62 -7.01
CA MET A 13 35.69 14.42 -7.65
C MET A 13 34.44 13.58 -7.95
N VAL A 14 34.62 12.31 -8.33
CA VAL A 14 33.51 11.39 -8.59
C VAL A 14 32.69 11.13 -7.33
N VAL A 15 33.34 10.85 -6.20
CA VAL A 15 32.63 10.60 -4.93
C VAL A 15 31.90 11.87 -4.45
N ILE A 16 32.46 13.07 -4.68
CA ILE A 16 31.80 14.34 -4.37
C ILE A 16 30.51 14.51 -5.19
N ILE A 17 30.56 14.27 -6.51
CA ILE A 17 29.39 14.41 -7.37
C ILE A 17 28.31 13.38 -7.00
N ILE A 18 28.70 12.11 -6.77
CA ILE A 18 27.77 11.06 -6.32
C ILE A 18 27.17 11.43 -4.96
N GLY A 19 27.95 12.01 -4.04
CA GLY A 19 27.47 12.49 -2.75
C GLY A 19 26.35 13.52 -2.88
N ILE A 20 26.51 14.51 -3.76
CA ILE A 20 25.48 15.55 -4.01
C ILE A 20 24.21 14.93 -4.61
N LEU A 21 24.37 14.04 -5.60
CA LEU A 21 23.23 13.37 -6.24
C LEU A 21 22.48 12.46 -5.26
N ALA A 22 23.19 11.75 -4.39
CA ALA A 22 22.60 10.84 -3.41
C ALA A 22 21.66 11.56 -2.43
N THR A 23 22.03 12.78 -1.98
CA THR A 23 21.19 13.56 -1.04
C THR A 23 19.81 13.87 -1.61
N ILE A 24 19.70 14.09 -2.92
CA ILE A 24 18.42 14.38 -3.59
C ILE A 24 17.70 13.07 -3.98
N ALA A 25 18.46 12.08 -4.46
CA ALA A 25 17.90 10.84 -4.99
C ALA A 25 17.27 9.95 -3.92
N VAL A 26 17.91 9.81 -2.76
CA VAL A 26 17.49 8.91 -1.68
C VAL A 26 16.09 9.25 -1.12
N PRO A 27 15.78 10.49 -0.69
CA PRO A 27 14.43 10.80 -0.19
C PRO A 27 13.36 10.65 -1.27
N ASN A 28 13.66 10.99 -2.52
CA ASN A 28 12.73 10.82 -3.64
C ASN A 28 12.45 9.35 -3.94
N TYR A 29 13.48 8.49 -3.85
CA TYR A 29 13.33 7.05 -4.02
C TYR A 29 12.40 6.46 -2.95
N TYR A 30 12.57 6.82 -1.68
CA TYR A 30 11.69 6.33 -0.61
C TYR A 30 10.23 6.75 -0.82
N LYS A 31 9.98 8.00 -1.24
CA LYS A 31 8.62 8.45 -1.60
C LYS A 31 8.03 7.65 -2.76
N ALA A 32 8.82 7.34 -3.79
CA ALA A 32 8.35 6.55 -4.92
C ALA A 32 7.99 5.10 -4.53
N VAL A 33 8.81 4.48 -3.66
CA VAL A 33 8.52 3.16 -3.12
C VAL A 33 7.22 3.17 -2.30
N GLU A 34 7.01 4.18 -1.45
CA GLU A 34 5.80 4.26 -0.63
C GLU A 34 4.54 4.44 -1.48
N ARG A 35 4.59 5.29 -2.51
CA ARG A 35 3.52 5.43 -3.50
C ARG A 35 3.17 4.10 -4.17
N ALA A 36 4.17 3.32 -4.57
CA ALA A 36 3.95 2.01 -5.17
C ALA A 36 3.28 1.03 -4.20
N LYS A 37 3.69 1.03 -2.92
CA LYS A 37 3.07 0.21 -1.87
C LYS A 37 1.63 0.60 -1.61
N ALA A 38 1.32 1.89 -1.56
CA ALA A 38 -0.03 2.38 -1.36
C ALA A 38 -0.93 2.11 -2.57
N ALA A 39 -0.41 2.23 -3.80
CA ALA A 39 -1.14 1.86 -5.01
C ALA A 39 -1.53 0.37 -5.00
N LYS A 40 -0.62 -0.50 -4.55
CA LYS A 40 -0.91 -1.93 -4.35
C LYS A 40 -2.01 -2.14 -3.31
N ALA A 41 -1.94 -1.44 -2.17
CA ALA A 41 -2.95 -1.53 -1.12
C ALA A 41 -4.34 -1.10 -1.62
N LYS A 42 -4.42 0.02 -2.34
CA LYS A 42 -5.68 0.51 -2.96
C LYS A 42 -6.26 -0.51 -3.94
N ALA A 43 -5.41 -1.15 -4.75
CA ALA A 43 -5.86 -2.20 -5.67
C ALA A 43 -6.44 -3.40 -4.91
N SER A 44 -5.78 -3.85 -3.83
CA SER A 44 -6.31 -4.90 -2.95
C SER A 44 -7.63 -4.50 -2.30
N LEU A 45 -7.75 -3.26 -1.80
CA LEU A 45 -8.99 -2.76 -1.19
C LEU A 45 -10.15 -2.68 -2.19
N ASP A 46 -9.92 -2.21 -3.42
CA ASP A 46 -10.98 -2.19 -4.43
C ASP A 46 -11.45 -3.60 -4.81
N LEU A 47 -10.55 -4.57 -4.76
CA LEU A 47 -10.91 -5.98 -4.95
C LEU A 47 -11.75 -6.53 -3.78
N MET A 48 -11.40 -6.20 -2.53
CA MET A 48 -12.23 -6.53 -1.36
C MET A 48 -13.62 -5.89 -1.46
N ARG A 49 -13.70 -4.61 -1.81
CA ARG A 49 -14.97 -3.89 -1.98
C ARG A 49 -15.84 -4.53 -3.06
N LYS A 50 -15.25 -4.97 -4.17
CA LYS A 50 -15.98 -5.69 -5.24
C LYS A 50 -16.52 -7.04 -4.78
N ALA A 51 -15.77 -7.76 -3.94
CA ALA A 51 -16.24 -9.00 -3.33
C ALA A 51 -17.46 -8.72 -2.43
N GLU A 52 -17.39 -7.69 -1.59
CA GLU A 52 -18.51 -7.25 -0.73
C GLU A 52 -19.75 -6.86 -1.53
N ILE A 53 -19.59 -6.08 -2.61
CA ILE A 53 -20.72 -5.69 -3.48
C ILE A 53 -21.38 -6.92 -4.10
N SER A 54 -20.57 -7.90 -4.52
CA SER A 54 -21.06 -9.16 -5.10
C SER A 54 -21.79 -10.00 -4.06
N TYR A 55 -21.26 -10.06 -2.84
CA TYR A 55 -21.88 -10.77 -1.72
C TYR A 55 -23.23 -10.15 -1.34
N ARG A 56 -23.29 -8.81 -1.23
CA ARG A 56 -24.52 -8.09 -0.91
C ARG A 56 -25.60 -8.28 -1.98
N ALA A 57 -25.23 -8.42 -3.25
CA ALA A 57 -26.19 -8.70 -4.32
C ALA A 57 -26.92 -10.05 -4.14
N LEU A 58 -26.34 -10.99 -3.39
CA LEU A 58 -26.91 -12.32 -3.12
C LEU A 58 -27.58 -12.40 -1.74
N ASN A 59 -27.06 -11.68 -0.75
CA ASN A 59 -27.44 -11.85 0.66
C ASN A 59 -28.12 -10.61 1.29
N ASP A 60 -28.27 -9.52 0.54
CA ASP A 60 -28.84 -8.22 0.97
C ASP A 60 -28.17 -7.60 2.21
N THR A 61 -26.96 -8.06 2.54
CA THR A 61 -26.12 -7.55 3.62
C THR A 61 -24.64 -7.64 3.22
N PHE A 62 -23.81 -6.80 3.83
CA PHE A 62 -22.35 -6.97 3.83
C PHE A 62 -21.92 -7.92 4.96
N THR A 63 -20.70 -8.44 4.87
CA THR A 63 -20.09 -9.34 5.87
C THR A 63 -18.72 -8.83 6.30
N ASP A 64 -18.31 -9.21 7.51
CA ASP A 64 -16.93 -9.02 8.00
C ASP A 64 -16.08 -10.27 7.75
N ASN A 65 -16.62 -11.23 6.99
CA ASN A 65 -16.05 -12.55 6.71
C ASN A 65 -15.83 -13.40 7.97
N SER A 66 -16.56 -13.17 9.07
CA SER A 66 -16.45 -13.99 10.29
C SER A 66 -16.86 -15.46 10.10
N GLY A 67 -17.55 -15.79 9.00
CA GLY A 67 -17.94 -17.16 8.64
C GLY A 67 -17.31 -17.67 7.33
N ASP A 68 -16.22 -17.06 6.87
CA ASP A 68 -15.56 -17.35 5.58
C ASP A 68 -16.49 -17.21 4.36
N GLU A 69 -17.52 -16.35 4.46
CA GLU A 69 -18.55 -16.26 3.43
C GLU A 69 -18.02 -15.67 2.10
N LEU A 70 -16.95 -14.87 2.15
CA LEU A 70 -16.29 -14.31 0.96
C LEU A 70 -15.26 -15.25 0.34
N ASP A 71 -14.81 -16.28 1.06
CA ASP A 71 -13.81 -17.25 0.57
C ASP A 71 -14.36 -18.09 -0.60
N SER A 72 -15.69 -18.19 -0.71
CA SER A 72 -16.39 -18.88 -1.82
C SER A 72 -16.34 -18.15 -3.17
N VAL A 73 -15.88 -16.89 -3.21
CA VAL A 73 -15.74 -16.09 -4.45
C VAL A 73 -14.36 -16.29 -5.11
N ASP A 74 -13.57 -17.28 -4.65
CA ASP A 74 -12.25 -17.64 -5.21
C ASP A 74 -11.31 -16.44 -5.31
N PHE A 75 -11.20 -15.72 -4.19
CA PHE A 75 -10.29 -14.59 -4.02
C PHE A 75 -9.18 -14.91 -3.02
N SER A 76 -8.68 -16.16 -3.09
CA SER A 76 -7.86 -16.86 -2.09
C SER A 76 -6.98 -16.00 -1.16
N THR A 77 -7.58 -15.65 -0.02
CA THR A 77 -7.21 -15.99 1.38
C THR A 77 -5.79 -15.83 1.93
N ALA A 78 -4.83 -15.23 1.22
CA ALA A 78 -3.59 -14.75 1.86
C ALA A 78 -3.08 -13.39 1.35
N ALA A 79 -3.42 -13.02 0.11
CA ALA A 79 -2.91 -11.79 -0.51
C ALA A 79 -3.87 -10.60 -0.41
N VAL A 80 -5.14 -10.84 -0.05
CA VAL A 80 -6.20 -9.83 -0.14
C VAL A 80 -6.82 -9.57 1.23
N ILE A 81 -7.21 -10.63 1.95
CA ILE A 81 -7.67 -10.53 3.34
C ILE A 81 -6.59 -11.22 4.17
N GLY A 82 -5.56 -10.47 4.50
CA GLY A 82 -4.36 -11.02 5.10
C GLY A 82 -3.30 -9.97 5.40
N VAL A 83 -2.28 -10.40 6.12
CA VAL A 83 -1.09 -9.59 6.39
C VAL A 83 -0.13 -9.77 5.22
N SER A 84 0.06 -8.72 4.42
CA SER A 84 1.29 -8.57 3.64
C SER A 84 2.37 -7.97 4.54
N THR A 85 3.65 -8.11 4.21
CA THR A 85 4.77 -7.48 4.97
C THR A 85 4.65 -5.96 5.15
N ASP A 86 3.82 -5.34 4.32
CA ASP A 86 3.67 -3.90 4.19
C ASP A 86 2.33 -3.39 4.78
N TRP A 87 1.26 -4.15 4.58
CA TRP A 87 -0.12 -3.79 4.92
C TRP A 87 -0.89 -4.97 5.50
N THR A 88 -1.67 -4.72 6.53
CA THR A 88 -2.73 -5.61 7.04
C THR A 88 -4.07 -5.16 6.45
N TYR A 89 -4.87 -6.09 5.93
CA TYR A 89 -6.23 -5.79 5.44
C TYR A 89 -7.29 -6.30 6.43
N THR A 90 -8.26 -5.46 6.76
CA THR A 90 -9.37 -5.76 7.67
C THR A 90 -10.68 -5.15 7.18
N PHE A 91 -11.79 -5.59 7.74
CA PHE A 91 -13.07 -4.89 7.64
C PHE A 91 -13.21 -3.90 8.80
N GLY A 92 -13.80 -2.74 8.52
CA GLY A 92 -14.11 -1.69 9.48
C GLY A 92 -15.57 -1.75 9.91
N ASN A 93 -16.34 -0.70 9.61
CA ASN A 93 -17.79 -0.74 9.82
C ASN A 93 -18.41 -1.77 8.87
N VAL A 94 -19.25 -2.66 9.38
CA VAL A 94 -20.00 -3.64 8.57
C VAL A 94 -21.45 -3.66 9.03
N ALA A 95 -22.37 -3.44 8.09
CA ALA A 95 -23.81 -3.53 8.28
C ALA A 95 -24.52 -3.87 6.96
N ALA A 96 -25.84 -3.99 6.96
CA ALA A 96 -26.60 -4.36 5.75
C ALA A 96 -26.40 -3.41 4.55
N THR A 97 -26.07 -2.15 4.80
CA THR A 97 -25.95 -1.10 3.77
C THR A 97 -24.61 -0.40 3.73
N THR A 98 -23.70 -0.70 4.66
CA THR A 98 -22.40 -0.04 4.75
C THR A 98 -21.29 -1.05 4.99
N VAL A 99 -20.18 -0.88 4.30
CA VAL A 99 -18.96 -1.66 4.57
C VAL A 99 -17.72 -0.81 4.34
N ASP A 100 -16.79 -0.87 5.28
CA ASP A 100 -15.46 -0.29 5.15
C ASP A 100 -14.44 -1.42 4.97
N VAL A 101 -13.65 -1.33 3.92
CA VAL A 101 -12.44 -2.13 3.75
C VAL A 101 -11.23 -1.28 4.11
N VAL A 102 -10.36 -1.79 4.96
CA VAL A 102 -9.28 -1.03 5.59
C VAL A 102 -7.95 -1.71 5.35
N ALA A 103 -6.97 -0.96 4.83
CA ALA A 103 -5.57 -1.38 4.79
C ALA A 103 -4.77 -0.55 5.80
N THR A 104 -4.15 -1.21 6.77
CA THR A 104 -3.32 -0.58 7.81
C THR A 104 -1.85 -0.89 7.59
N ARG A 105 -1.02 0.15 7.53
CA ARG A 105 0.42 0.04 7.33
C ARG A 105 1.08 -0.65 8.52
N GLN A 106 1.89 -1.67 8.27
CA GLN A 106 2.50 -2.44 9.36
C GLN A 106 3.74 -1.78 9.97
N THR A 107 4.60 -1.21 9.12
CA THR A 107 5.93 -0.75 9.51
C THR A 107 6.37 0.46 8.69
N GLY A 108 7.37 1.18 9.21
CA GLY A 108 7.95 2.35 8.58
C GLY A 108 7.40 3.67 9.14
N GLN A 109 7.68 4.76 8.44
CA GLN A 109 7.29 6.12 8.85
C GLN A 109 5.77 6.28 9.02
N TYR A 110 4.98 5.49 8.28
CA TYR A 110 3.52 5.57 8.26
C TYR A 110 2.86 4.41 8.99
N ALA A 111 3.57 3.74 9.91
CA ALA A 111 3.02 2.58 10.64
C ALA A 111 1.73 2.94 11.40
N ASN A 112 0.75 2.03 11.32
CA ASN A 112 -0.62 2.17 11.84
C ASN A 112 -1.51 3.17 11.09
N GLU A 113 -0.97 3.89 10.10
CA GLU A 113 -1.81 4.68 9.23
C GLU A 113 -2.61 3.78 8.28
N SER A 114 -3.84 4.18 7.99
CA SER A 114 -4.79 3.40 7.23
C SER A 114 -5.32 4.12 5.99
N ILE A 115 -5.64 3.30 4.99
CA ILE A 115 -6.43 3.65 3.82
C ILE A 115 -7.74 2.88 3.96
N THR A 116 -8.85 3.60 3.97
CA THR A 116 -10.19 3.01 4.03
C THR A 116 -10.91 3.30 2.73
N ILE A 117 -11.60 2.30 2.17
CA ILE A 117 -12.55 2.49 1.07
C ILE A 117 -13.93 2.05 1.57
N ASP A 118 -14.93 2.91 1.43
CA ASP A 118 -16.33 2.57 1.75
C ASP A 118 -17.02 1.81 0.60
N GLN A 119 -18.28 1.42 0.81
CA GLN A 119 -19.07 0.71 -0.22
C GLN A 119 -19.22 1.51 -1.53
N ASP A 120 -19.22 2.84 -1.45
CA ASP A 120 -19.40 3.76 -2.57
C ASP A 120 -18.09 4.05 -3.32
N GLY A 121 -16.95 3.58 -2.80
CA GLY A 121 -15.63 3.76 -3.38
C GLY A 121 -14.93 5.04 -2.92
N ILE A 122 -15.45 5.72 -1.89
CA ILE A 122 -14.82 6.89 -1.30
C ILE A 122 -13.61 6.43 -0.49
N ILE A 123 -12.46 7.06 -0.77
CA ILE A 123 -11.20 6.76 -0.10
C ILE A 123 -10.97 7.76 1.03
N THR A 124 -10.76 7.26 2.24
CA THR A 124 -10.37 8.04 3.42
C THR A 124 -9.00 7.61 3.92
N TYR A 125 -8.21 8.55 4.43
CA TYR A 125 -6.88 8.30 4.99
C TYR A 125 -6.85 8.76 6.45
N SER A 126 -6.17 8.02 7.33
CA SER A 126 -6.00 8.43 8.73
C SER A 126 -5.03 9.61 8.90
N ASP A 127 -3.96 9.66 8.11
CA ASP A 127 -3.03 10.78 8.01
C ASP A 127 -3.21 11.51 6.66
N PRO A 128 -3.51 12.82 6.65
CA PRO A 128 -3.65 13.60 5.43
C PRO A 128 -2.36 13.67 4.58
N THR A 129 -1.17 13.44 5.12
CA THR A 129 0.07 13.43 4.32
C THR A 129 0.12 12.27 3.32
N ILE A 130 -0.72 11.25 3.51
CA ILE A 130 -0.90 10.11 2.60
C ILE A 130 -1.61 10.52 1.31
N LEU A 131 -2.37 11.63 1.31
CA LEU A 131 -2.97 12.20 0.10
C LEU A 131 -1.90 12.62 -0.93
N GLU A 132 -0.67 12.93 -0.49
CA GLU A 132 0.45 13.25 -1.37
C GLU A 132 0.96 12.04 -2.19
N TRP A 133 0.38 10.86 -1.98
CA TRP A 133 0.70 9.62 -2.70
C TRP A 133 -0.28 9.29 -3.83
N GLN A 134 -1.23 10.18 -4.10
CA GLN A 134 -2.11 10.10 -5.27
C GLN A 134 -1.37 10.50 -6.56
#